data_AF-A0A8J2PRV7-F1
#
_entry.id   AF-A0A8J2PRV7-F1
#
_cell.length_a   1.000
_cell.length_b   1.000
_cell.length_c   1.000
_cell.angle_alpha   90.00
_cell.angle_beta   90.00
_cell.angle_gamma   90.00
#
_symmetry.space_group_name_H-M   'P 1'
#
loop_
_entity.id
_entity.type
_entity.pdbx_description
1 polymer ?
#
loop_
_entity_poly.entity_id
_entity_poly.type
_entity_poly.pdbx_seq_one_letter_code
_entity_poly.pdbx_strand_id
1 'polypeptide(L)'
;MKWRKEVNFDELLLWEVPKICEELMPEKLLGFDEDKCPVFLSLMGKWDLIKLLQEVGSKTALLARWRNVKTYQEIMRNKLTSKGVPVTQYSVITDLEGLSVAQGTFAVLRVLSKSAQIFEANFPE
;
A
#
# COMPACT_ATOMS: atom_id res chain seq x y z
N MET A 1 9.96 12.36 9.71
CA MET A 1 10.91 12.96 8.73
C MET A 1 12.07 12.04 8.33
N LYS A 2 12.76 11.36 9.27
CA LYS A 2 13.93 10.52 8.94
C LYS A 2 13.60 9.41 7.93
N TRP A 3 12.57 8.60 8.21
CA TRP A 3 12.14 7.51 7.32
C TRP A 3 11.77 8.00 5.91
N ARG A 4 11.01 9.10 5.79
CA ARG A 4 10.63 9.67 4.48
C ARG A 4 11.85 10.00 3.61
N LYS A 5 12.92 10.55 4.22
CA LYS A 5 14.18 10.81 3.52
C LYS A 5 14.92 9.51 3.16
N GLU A 6 14.97 8.55 4.08
CA GLU A 6 15.65 7.26 3.87
C GLU A 6 15.07 6.47 2.69
N VAL A 7 13.76 6.53 2.47
CA VAL A 7 13.09 5.82 1.36
C VAL A 7 12.81 6.70 0.14
N ASN A 8 13.28 7.95 0.13
CA ASN A 8 12.95 8.98 -0.87
C ASN A 8 11.43 9.06 -1.18
N PHE A 9 10.61 9.10 -0.13
CA PHE A 9 9.16 8.89 -0.24
C PHE A 9 8.47 9.93 -1.15
N ASP A 10 8.94 11.17 -1.13
CA ASP A 10 8.30 12.26 -1.86
C ASP A 10 8.48 12.16 -3.37
N GLU A 11 9.56 11.52 -3.83
CA GLU A 11 9.87 11.25 -5.23
C GLU A 11 9.57 9.80 -5.64
N LEU A 12 8.94 9.01 -4.76
CA LEU A 12 8.80 7.57 -4.92
C LEU A 12 7.98 7.15 -6.16
N LEU A 13 7.16 8.04 -6.71
CA LEU A 13 6.44 7.77 -7.96
C LEU A 13 7.35 7.75 -9.19
N LEU A 14 8.53 8.38 -9.11
CA LEU A 14 9.55 8.34 -10.17
C LEU A 14 10.28 7.00 -10.21
N TRP A 15 10.24 6.23 -9.12
CA TRP A 15 10.80 4.89 -9.07
C TRP A 15 9.90 3.91 -9.83
N GLU A 16 10.51 3.20 -10.79
CA GLU A 16 9.86 2.14 -11.55
C GLU A 16 9.71 0.90 -10.67
N VAL A 17 8.46 0.57 -10.33
CA VAL A 17 8.14 -0.62 -9.55
C VAL A 17 8.32 -1.87 -10.44
N PRO A 18 9.00 -2.91 -9.94
CA PRO A 18 9.06 -4.18 -10.65
C PRO A 18 7.65 -4.74 -10.87
N LYS A 19 7.32 -5.15 -12.10
CA LYS A 19 5.99 -5.71 -12.45
C LYS A 19 5.56 -6.85 -11.54
N ILE A 20 6.50 -7.69 -11.12
CA ILE A 20 6.25 -8.80 -10.20
C ILE A 20 5.68 -8.34 -8.84
N CYS A 21 5.98 -7.11 -8.40
CA CYS A 21 5.37 -6.55 -7.19
C CYS A 21 3.87 -6.26 -7.39
N GLU A 22 3.48 -5.76 -8.55
CA GLU A 22 2.07 -5.49 -8.87
C GLU A 22 1.29 -6.79 -9.08
N GLU A 23 1.93 -7.81 -9.67
CA GLU A 23 1.34 -9.13 -9.90
C GLU A 23 1.14 -9.92 -8.59
N LEU A 24 2.10 -9.88 -7.67
CA LEU A 24 2.05 -10.66 -6.42
C LEU A 24 1.42 -9.92 -5.24
N MET A 25 1.26 -8.60 -5.33
CA MET A 25 0.58 -7.76 -4.34
C MET A 25 -0.40 -6.79 -5.03
N PRO A 26 -1.45 -7.31 -5.71
CA PRO A 26 -2.39 -6.48 -6.43
C PRO A 26 -3.21 -5.60 -5.49
N GLU A 27 -3.18 -4.30 -5.76
CA GLU A 27 -4.05 -3.27 -5.20
C GLU A 27 -4.67 -2.46 -6.36
N LYS A 28 -5.98 -2.18 -6.29
CA LYS A 28 -6.70 -1.49 -7.38
C LYS A 28 -7.57 -0.36 -6.86
N LEU A 29 -7.55 0.79 -7.53
CA LEU A 29 -8.57 1.84 -7.32
C LEU A 29 -9.92 1.37 -7.88
N LEU A 30 -10.92 1.23 -7.02
CA LEU A 30 -12.29 0.88 -7.42
C LEU A 30 -13.12 2.11 -7.82
N GLY A 31 -12.84 3.25 -7.20
CA GLY A 31 -13.60 4.47 -7.43
C GLY A 31 -13.52 5.38 -6.22
N PHE A 32 -14.62 6.07 -5.94
CA PHE A 32 -14.73 7.02 -4.84
C PHE A 32 -16.04 6.77 -4.09
N ASP A 33 -16.01 6.96 -2.77
CA ASP A 33 -17.22 6.91 -1.94
C ASP A 33 -18.08 8.18 -2.09
N GLU A 34 -19.13 8.28 -1.28
CA GLU A 34 -20.08 9.39 -1.28
C GLU A 34 -19.40 10.75 -0.99
N ASP A 35 -18.34 10.74 -0.17
CA ASP A 35 -17.55 11.92 0.20
C ASP A 35 -16.35 12.16 -0.72
N LYS A 36 -16.27 11.44 -1.84
CA LYS A 36 -15.19 11.51 -2.84
C LYS A 36 -13.83 11.02 -2.33
N CYS A 37 -13.79 10.31 -1.21
CA CYS A 37 -12.59 9.62 -0.76
C CYS A 37 -12.32 8.42 -1.67
N PRO A 38 -11.07 8.18 -2.09
CA PRO A 38 -10.76 7.05 -2.95
C PRO A 38 -10.97 5.72 -2.21
N VAL A 39 -11.53 4.75 -2.93
CA VAL A 39 -11.76 3.39 -2.44
C VAL A 39 -10.84 2.44 -3.18
N PHE A 40 -9.99 1.74 -2.44
CA PHE A 40 -9.05 0.75 -2.97
C PHE A 40 -9.50 -0.68 -2.61
N LEU A 41 -9.25 -1.62 -3.52
CA LEU A 41 -9.41 -3.05 -3.31
C LEU A 41 -8.03 -3.68 -3.11
N SER A 42 -7.85 -4.32 -1.96
CA SER A 42 -6.71 -5.18 -1.66
C SER A 42 -7.15 -6.64 -1.73
N LEU A 43 -6.60 -7.41 -2.66
CA LEU A 43 -6.89 -8.84 -2.81
C LEU A 43 -5.94 -9.67 -1.95
N MET A 44 -5.90 -9.39 -0.64
CA MET A 44 -4.90 -9.92 0.28
C MET A 44 -4.88 -11.45 0.34
N GLY A 45 -6.05 -12.10 0.25
CA GLY A 45 -6.11 -13.57 0.20
C GLY A 45 -5.41 -14.19 -1.01
N LYS A 46 -5.21 -13.42 -2.09
CA LYS A 46 -4.54 -13.83 -3.33
C LYS A 46 -3.07 -13.39 -3.42
N TRP A 47 -2.57 -12.68 -2.41
CA TRP A 47 -1.18 -12.25 -2.39
C TRP A 47 -0.24 -13.45 -2.22
N ASP A 48 0.87 -13.43 -2.94
CA ASP A 48 1.96 -14.39 -2.77
C ASP A 48 3.20 -13.66 -2.23
N LEU A 49 3.12 -13.29 -0.95
CA LEU A 49 4.19 -12.58 -0.27
C LEU A 49 5.44 -13.45 -0.07
N ILE A 50 5.30 -14.78 -0.05
CA ILE A 50 6.46 -15.68 0.05
C ILE A 50 7.28 -15.55 -1.23
N LYS A 51 6.65 -15.73 -2.40
CA LYS A 51 7.30 -15.58 -3.69
C LYS A 51 7.82 -14.17 -3.90
N LEU A 52 7.04 -13.14 -3.52
CA LEU A 52 7.49 -11.75 -3.62
C LEU A 52 8.80 -11.52 -2.85
N LEU A 53 8.88 -12.03 -1.62
CA LEU A 53 10.08 -11.88 -0.80
C LEU A 53 11.27 -12.69 -1.35
N GLN A 54 11.03 -13.82 -2.01
CA GLN A 54 12.07 -14.60 -2.69
C GLN A 54 12.61 -13.88 -3.94
N GLU A 55 11.74 -13.26 -4.72
CA GLU A 55 12.09 -12.63 -6.00
C GLU A 55 12.76 -11.27 -5.83
N VAL A 56 12.21 -10.40 -4.98
CA VAL A 56 12.67 -8.99 -4.88
C VAL A 56 13.25 -8.60 -3.53
N GLY A 57 13.10 -9.46 -2.51
CA GLY A 57 13.50 -9.19 -1.14
C GLY A 57 12.59 -8.19 -0.40
N SER A 58 12.74 -8.13 0.91
CA SER A 58 11.89 -7.32 1.79
C SER A 58 11.99 -5.81 1.53
N LYS A 59 13.19 -5.31 1.18
CA LYS A 59 13.40 -3.87 0.92
C LYS A 59 12.57 -3.41 -0.27
N THR A 60 12.63 -4.13 -1.39
CA THR A 60 11.89 -3.79 -2.62
C THR A 60 10.39 -3.99 -2.44
N ALA A 61 9.98 -5.07 -1.77
CA ALA A 61 8.57 -5.33 -1.46
C ALA A 61 7.95 -4.19 -0.62
N LEU A 62 8.67 -3.72 0.42
CA LEU A 62 8.24 -2.57 1.22
C LEU A 62 8.21 -1.28 0.39
N LEU A 63 9.20 -1.06 -0.48
CA LEU A 63 9.25 0.12 -1.33
C LEU A 63 8.06 0.17 -2.31
N ALA A 64 7.68 -0.98 -2.88
CA ALA A 64 6.46 -1.13 -3.67
C ALA A 64 5.20 -0.77 -2.88
N ARG A 65 5.07 -1.28 -1.65
CA ARG A 65 3.97 -0.90 -0.75
C ARG A 65 3.93 0.61 -0.49
N TRP A 66 5.07 1.25 -0.26
CA TRP A 66 5.14 2.69 -0.04
C TRP A 66 4.81 3.50 -1.28
N ARG A 67 5.15 2.99 -2.46
CA ARG A 67 4.75 3.61 -3.73
C ARG A 67 3.23 3.61 -3.89
N ASN A 68 2.54 2.54 -3.47
CA ASN A 68 1.08 2.52 -3.45
C ASN A 68 0.52 3.57 -2.49
N VAL A 69 1.04 3.65 -1.25
CA VAL A 69 0.62 4.69 -0.30
C VAL A 69 0.84 6.11 -0.86
N LYS A 70 1.98 6.36 -1.52
CA LYS A 70 2.25 7.63 -2.18
C LYS A 70 1.27 7.92 -3.32
N THR A 71 0.92 6.90 -4.10
CA THR A 71 -0.11 6.99 -5.15
C THR A 71 -1.45 7.40 -4.54
N TYR A 72 -1.80 6.85 -3.38
CA TYR A 72 -3.04 7.21 -2.67
C TYR A 72 -3.02 8.68 -2.24
N GLN A 73 -1.90 9.15 -1.69
CA GLN A 73 -1.73 10.56 -1.33
C GLN A 73 -1.88 11.50 -2.52
N GLU A 74 -1.32 11.16 -3.68
CA GLU A 74 -1.47 12.01 -4.88
C GLU A 74 -2.90 11.97 -5.45
N ILE A 75 -3.61 10.86 -5.36
CA ILE A 75 -5.04 10.80 -5.73
C ILE A 75 -5.87 11.72 -4.82
N MET A 76 -5.61 11.69 -3.51
CA MET A 76 -6.32 12.53 -2.53
C MET A 76 -6.00 14.02 -2.68
N ARG A 77 -4.72 14.38 -2.91
CA ARG A 77 -4.27 15.78 -3.09
C ARG A 77 -5.02 16.50 -4.21
N ASN A 78 -5.41 15.76 -5.24
CA ASN A 78 -6.10 16.30 -6.41
C ASN A 78 -7.63 16.29 -6.27
N LYS A 79 -8.17 16.09 -5.05
CA LYS A 79 -9.61 15.95 -4.80
C LYS A 79 -10.12 16.81 -3.65
N LEU A 80 -11.37 17.21 -3.82
CA LEU A 80 -12.20 17.83 -2.80
C LEU A 80 -13.35 16.90 -2.47
N THR A 81 -13.78 16.92 -1.21
CA THR A 81 -14.96 16.21 -0.74
C THR A 81 -16.23 16.83 -1.31
N SER A 82 -17.37 16.18 -1.05
CA SER A 82 -18.72 16.70 -1.31
C SER A 82 -18.94 18.12 -0.75
N LYS A 83 -18.23 18.49 0.32
CA LYS A 83 -18.30 19.77 1.02
C LYS A 83 -17.25 20.79 0.55
N GLY A 84 -16.46 20.46 -0.47
CA GLY A 84 -15.43 21.35 -1.03
C GLY A 84 -14.15 21.45 -0.20
N VAL A 85 -13.94 20.58 0.80
CA VAL A 85 -12.69 20.53 1.59
C VAL A 85 -11.73 19.48 1.05
N PRO A 86 -10.40 19.60 1.25
CA PRO A 86 -9.43 18.61 0.78
C PRO A 86 -9.74 17.19 1.29
N VAL A 87 -9.61 16.19 0.42
CA VAL A 87 -9.65 14.79 0.82
C VAL A 87 -8.34 14.44 1.52
N THR A 88 -8.42 13.88 2.73
CA THR A 88 -7.25 13.44 3.52
C THR A 88 -7.28 11.95 3.86
N GLN A 89 -8.40 11.28 3.60
CA GLN A 89 -8.65 9.89 3.94
C GLN A 89 -9.02 9.06 2.72
N TYR A 90 -8.83 7.76 2.83
CA TYR A 90 -9.18 6.78 1.81
C TYR A 90 -9.74 5.53 2.49
N SER A 91 -10.53 4.76 1.74
CA SER A 91 -11.06 3.48 2.19
C SER A 91 -10.33 2.34 1.52
N VAL A 92 -10.16 1.23 2.24
CA VAL A 92 -9.63 -0.02 1.69
C VAL A 92 -10.64 -1.12 1.96
N ILE A 93 -11.08 -1.78 0.90
CA ILE A 93 -11.78 -3.05 0.96
C ILE A 93 -10.73 -4.14 0.88
N THR A 94 -10.59 -4.94 1.94
CA THR A 94 -9.64 -6.04 1.97
C THR A 94 -10.38 -7.35 1.79
N ASP A 95 -10.14 -7.98 0.64
CA ASP A 95 -10.64 -9.32 0.34
C ASP A 95 -9.68 -10.37 0.93
N LEU A 96 -10.18 -11.12 1.90
CA LEU A 96 -9.46 -12.19 2.59
C LEU A 96 -9.81 -13.58 2.04
N GLU A 97 -10.61 -13.68 0.97
CA GLU A 97 -10.93 -14.97 0.35
C GLU A 97 -9.64 -15.66 -0.13
N GLY A 98 -9.40 -16.87 0.37
CA GLY A 98 -8.18 -17.65 0.10
C GLY A 98 -7.02 -17.39 1.06
N LEU A 99 -7.15 -16.44 2.01
CA LEU A 99 -6.16 -16.24 3.06
C LEU A 99 -6.00 -17.54 3.87
N SER A 100 -4.76 -17.99 4.02
CA SER A 100 -4.45 -19.22 4.75
C SER A 100 -3.23 -19.08 5.64
N VAL A 101 -3.11 -19.98 6.63
CA VAL A 101 -1.94 -20.05 7.52
C VAL A 101 -0.64 -20.28 6.73
N ALA A 102 -0.71 -20.90 5.56
CA ALA A 102 0.45 -21.14 4.71
C ALA A 102 1.13 -19.83 4.25
N GLN A 103 0.38 -18.74 4.08
CA GLN A 103 0.94 -17.41 3.77
C GLN A 103 1.63 -16.75 4.98
N GLY A 104 1.30 -17.20 6.20
CA GLY A 104 1.76 -16.64 7.48
C GLY A 104 3.15 -17.08 7.93
N THR A 105 4.11 -17.22 7.01
CA THR A 105 5.50 -17.54 7.40
C THR A 105 6.10 -16.42 8.26
N PHE A 106 7.05 -16.76 9.12
CA PHE A 106 7.69 -15.76 9.99
C PHE A 106 8.33 -14.59 9.21
N ALA A 107 8.89 -14.85 8.02
CA ALA A 107 9.44 -13.81 7.16
C ALA A 107 8.34 -12.85 6.66
N VAL A 108 7.20 -13.38 6.21
CA VAL A 108 6.05 -12.59 5.78
C VAL A 108 5.49 -11.78 6.94
N LEU A 109 5.23 -12.42 8.09
CA LEU A 109 4.71 -11.75 9.28
C LEU A 109 5.63 -10.62 9.74
N ARG A 110 6.94 -10.81 9.71
CA ARG A 110 7.92 -9.76 10.04
C ARG A 110 7.81 -8.55 9.10
N VAL A 111 7.65 -8.78 7.80
CA VAL A 111 7.51 -7.70 6.81
C VAL A 111 6.18 -6.97 6.98
N LEU A 112 5.08 -7.69 7.18
CA LEU A 112 3.76 -7.11 7.44
C LEU A 112 3.75 -6.28 8.72
N SER A 113 4.28 -6.81 9.83
CA SER A 113 4.40 -6.09 11.09
C SER A 113 5.27 -4.83 10.95
N LYS A 114 6.38 -4.92 10.21
CA LYS A 114 7.23 -3.75 9.96
C LYS A 114 6.52 -2.71 9.10
N SER A 115 5.74 -3.14 8.11
CA SER A 115 4.91 -2.25 7.29
C SER A 115 3.88 -1.53 8.16
N ALA A 116 3.12 -2.26 8.99
CA ALA A 116 2.12 -1.65 9.89
C ALA A 116 2.76 -0.59 10.81
N GLN A 117 3.87 -0.91 11.47
CA GLN A 117 4.59 0.02 12.35
C GLN A 117 5.06 1.29 11.62
N ILE A 118 5.58 1.16 10.40
CA ILE A 118 5.99 2.31 9.60
C ILE A 118 4.77 3.13 9.20
N PHE A 119 3.69 2.46 8.81
CA PHE A 119 2.46 3.11 8.37
C PHE A 119 1.88 3.98 9.50
N GLU A 120 1.66 3.39 10.67
CA GLU A 120 1.15 4.08 11.86
C GLU A 120 2.04 5.26 12.29
N ALA A 121 3.36 5.09 12.23
CA ALA A 121 4.29 6.13 12.66
C ALA A 121 4.46 7.30 11.67
N ASN A 122 4.12 7.14 10.38
CA ASN A 122 4.39 8.13 9.34
C ASN A 122 3.16 8.64 8.59
N PHE A 123 2.02 7.97 8.74
CA PHE A 123 0.74 8.35 8.14
C PHE A 123 -0.37 8.36 9.21
N PRO A 124 -0.23 9.17 10.28
CA PRO A 124 -1.34 9.41 11.19
C PRO A 124 -2.46 10.17 10.46
N GLU A 125 -3.68 10.12 11.03
CA GLU A 125 -4.84 10.89 10.55
C GLU A 125 -4.53 12.36 10.31
#